data_AF-A0A258SMB2-F1
#
_entry.id   AF-A0A258SMB2-F1
#
_cell.length_a   1.000
_cell.length_b   1.000
_cell.length_c   1.000
_cell.angle_alpha   90.00
_cell.angle_beta   90.00
_cell.angle_gamma   90.00
#
_symmetry.space_group_name_H-M   'P 1'
#
loop_
_entity.id
_entity.type
_entity.pdbx_description
1 polymer ?
#
loop_
_entity_poly.entity_id
_entity_poly.type
_entity_poly.pdbx_seq_one_letter_code
_entity_poly.pdbx_strand_id
1 'polypeptide(L)'
;DKGAAPLRAFMLKQTRETDLALFVKMSGTAPLKTAADVPMRVLIPAYITSELKTAFQIGFAVFIPFLIIDMVVASILMAMGMMMVSPAIVALPFKIILFVLVDGWNLLLGSLAQSFY
;
A
#
# COMPACT_ATOMS: atom_id res chain seq x y z
N ASP A 1 -19.55 -8.53 -22.75
CA ASP A 1 -18.27 -8.39 -23.48
C ASP A 1 -17.71 -6.97 -23.55
N LYS A 2 -18.45 -5.97 -24.08
CA LYS A 2 -17.91 -4.59 -24.22
C LYS A 2 -17.50 -3.90 -22.89
N GLY A 3 -18.16 -4.22 -21.77
CA GLY A 3 -17.81 -3.66 -20.46
C GLY A 3 -16.56 -4.26 -19.81
N ALA A 4 -16.14 -5.47 -20.23
CA ALA A 4 -14.97 -6.14 -19.66
C ALA A 4 -13.65 -5.64 -20.25
N ALA A 5 -13.68 -5.09 -21.47
CA ALA A 5 -12.51 -4.56 -22.17
C ALA A 5 -11.82 -3.38 -21.45
N PRO A 6 -12.54 -2.31 -21.02
CA PRO A 6 -11.89 -1.20 -20.31
C PRO A 6 -11.35 -1.62 -18.94
N LEU A 7 -12.08 -2.50 -18.24
CA LEU A 7 -11.64 -3.04 -16.95
C LEU A 7 -10.36 -3.86 -17.08
N ARG A 8 -10.26 -4.69 -18.14
CA ARG A 8 -9.05 -5.46 -18.45
C ARG A 8 -7.86 -4.55 -18.70
N ALA A 9 -8.03 -3.53 -19.53
CA ALA A 9 -6.96 -2.58 -19.86
C ALA A 9 -6.45 -1.85 -18.60
N PHE A 10 -7.37 -1.44 -17.72
CA PHE A 10 -7.04 -0.85 -16.43
C PHE A 10 -6.22 -1.79 -15.53
N MET A 11 -6.70 -3.02 -15.33
CA MET A 11 -6.00 -4.01 -14.49
C MET A 11 -4.62 -4.36 -15.05
N LEU A 12 -4.48 -4.49 -16.37
CA LEU A 12 -3.18 -4.75 -17.00
C LEU A 12 -2.19 -3.60 -16.82
N LYS A 13 -2.64 -2.34 -16.79
CA LYS A 13 -1.78 -1.19 -16.55
C LYS A 13 -1.21 -1.16 -15.12
N GLN A 14 -1.98 -1.64 -14.15
CA GLN A 14 -1.61 -1.61 -12.72
C GLN A 14 -0.95 -2.90 -12.23
N THR A 15 -1.21 -4.04 -12.89
CA THR A 15 -0.61 -5.32 -12.51
C THR A 15 0.87 -5.33 -12.88
N ARG A 16 1.76 -5.59 -11.91
CA ARG A 16 3.19 -5.76 -12.18
C ARG A 16 3.43 -6.99 -13.05
N GLU A 17 4.33 -6.89 -14.01
CA GLU A 17 4.69 -8.00 -14.91
C GLU A 17 5.16 -9.25 -14.16
N THR A 18 5.86 -9.07 -13.03
CA THR A 18 6.33 -10.18 -12.18
C THR A 18 5.17 -10.96 -11.57
N ASP A 19 4.15 -10.26 -11.09
CA ASP A 19 2.99 -10.85 -10.43
C ASP A 19 2.11 -11.54 -11.49
N LEU A 20 1.93 -10.88 -12.65
CA LEU A 20 1.23 -11.46 -13.78
C LEU A 20 1.91 -12.75 -14.28
N ALA A 21 3.24 -12.72 -14.45
CA ALA A 21 4.01 -13.89 -14.89
C ALA A 21 3.92 -15.06 -13.92
N LEU A 22 3.87 -14.80 -12.60
CA LEU A 22 3.68 -15.83 -11.59
C LEU A 22 2.33 -16.53 -11.75
N PHE A 23 1.24 -15.76 -11.85
CA PHE A 23 -0.10 -16.33 -11.99
C PHE A 23 -0.31 -17.02 -13.34
N VAL A 24 0.31 -16.54 -14.43
CA VAL A 24 0.30 -17.21 -15.74
C VAL A 24 1.04 -18.55 -15.68
N LYS A 25 2.18 -18.63 -14.98
CA LYS A 25 2.89 -19.90 -14.77
C LYS A 25 2.06 -20.88 -13.96
N MET A 26 1.39 -20.41 -12.90
CA MET A 26 0.54 -21.24 -12.06
C MET A 26 -0.74 -21.72 -12.76
N SER A 27 -1.27 -20.95 -13.71
CA SER A 27 -2.51 -21.30 -14.42
C SER A 27 -2.32 -22.39 -15.48
N GLY A 28 -1.10 -22.89 -15.71
CA GLY A 28 -0.79 -23.95 -16.66
C GLY A 28 -1.27 -23.66 -18.09
N THR A 29 -1.44 -22.38 -18.43
CA THR A 29 -2.05 -21.95 -19.69
C THR A 29 -0.99 -21.92 -20.80
N ALA A 30 -1.39 -22.23 -22.04
CA ALA A 30 -0.49 -22.18 -23.19
C ALA A 30 0.23 -20.82 -23.29
N PRO A 31 1.46 -20.77 -23.85
CA PRO A 31 2.24 -19.54 -23.95
C PRO A 31 1.41 -18.43 -24.60
N LEU A 32 1.12 -17.40 -23.81
CA LEU A 32 0.33 -16.25 -24.23
C LEU A 32 1.18 -15.41 -25.19
N LYS A 33 0.62 -15.03 -26.34
CA LYS A 33 1.31 -14.19 -27.34
C LYS A 33 1.33 -12.72 -26.95
N THR A 34 0.33 -12.27 -26.17
CA THR A 34 0.21 -10.88 -25.75
C THR A 34 -0.48 -10.79 -24.38
N ALA A 35 -0.14 -9.77 -23.58
CA ALA A 35 -0.75 -9.54 -22.26
C ALA A 35 -2.29 -9.36 -22.32
N ALA A 36 -2.83 -8.96 -23.48
CA ALA A 36 -4.27 -8.84 -23.71
C ALA A 36 -5.02 -10.18 -23.75
N ASP A 37 -4.30 -11.27 -24.00
CA ASP A 37 -4.85 -12.64 -24.09
C ASP A 37 -4.98 -13.31 -22.71
N VAL A 38 -4.49 -12.67 -21.65
CA VAL A 38 -4.56 -13.22 -20.29
C VAL A 38 -6.04 -13.40 -19.90
N PRO A 39 -6.47 -14.63 -19.53
CA PRO A 39 -7.82 -14.87 -19.07
C PRO A 39 -8.12 -14.07 -17.79
N MET A 40 -9.34 -13.54 -17.68
CA MET A 40 -9.73 -12.71 -16.54
C MET A 40 -9.56 -13.42 -15.18
N ARG A 41 -9.74 -14.75 -15.15
CA ARG A 41 -9.50 -15.62 -13.98
C ARG A 41 -8.05 -15.63 -13.48
N VAL A 42 -7.09 -15.25 -14.32
CA VAL A 42 -5.66 -15.14 -14.00
C VAL A 42 -5.31 -13.68 -13.69
N LEU A 43 -5.86 -12.74 -14.47
CA LEU A 43 -5.60 -11.31 -14.31
C LEU A 43 -6.12 -10.75 -12.99
N ILE A 44 -7.33 -11.11 -12.56
CA ILE A 44 -7.92 -10.60 -11.31
C ILE A 44 -7.04 -10.94 -10.08
N PRO A 45 -6.67 -12.19 -9.81
CA PRO A 45 -5.84 -12.49 -8.65
C PRO A 45 -4.42 -11.90 -8.76
N ALA A 46 -3.86 -11.80 -9.97
CA ALA A 46 -2.58 -11.13 -10.19
C ALA A 46 -2.66 -9.63 -9.84
N TYR A 47 -3.71 -8.95 -10.32
CA TYR A 47 -3.99 -7.55 -10.02
C TYR A 47 -4.15 -7.32 -8.51
N ILE A 48 -5.02 -8.09 -7.85
CA ILE A 48 -5.25 -7.94 -6.40
C ILE A 48 -3.95 -8.13 -5.61
N THR A 49 -3.13 -9.12 -5.96
CA THR A 49 -1.84 -9.35 -5.29
C THR A 49 -0.88 -8.17 -5.49
N SER A 50 -0.86 -7.61 -6.70
CA SER A 50 -0.02 -6.46 -7.02
C SER A 50 -0.46 -5.20 -6.25
N GLU A 51 -1.76 -4.95 -6.18
CA GLU A 51 -2.34 -3.84 -5.43
C GLU A 51 -2.11 -3.99 -3.92
N LEU A 52 -2.25 -5.19 -3.37
CA LEU A 52 -1.94 -5.44 -1.96
C LEU A 52 -0.47 -5.10 -1.65
N LYS A 53 0.45 -5.51 -2.52
CA LYS A 53 1.87 -5.20 -2.35
C LYS A 53 2.12 -3.68 -2.38
N THR A 54 1.51 -2.97 -3.32
CA THR A 54 1.59 -1.51 -3.41
C THR A 54 0.98 -0.84 -2.18
N ALA A 55 -0.19 -1.30 -1.71
CA ALA A 55 -0.84 -0.79 -0.51
C ALA A 55 0.02 -1.00 0.75
N PHE A 56 0.66 -2.15 0.90
CA PHE A 56 1.60 -2.40 2.00
C PHE A 56 2.83 -1.48 1.94
N GLN A 57 3.36 -1.21 0.75
CA GLN A 57 4.49 -0.27 0.58
C GLN A 57 4.10 1.15 0.98
N ILE A 58 2.94 1.64 0.53
CA ILE A 58 2.42 2.95 0.89
C ILE A 58 2.15 3.02 2.39
N GLY A 59 1.46 2.01 2.95
CA GLY A 59 1.15 1.93 4.38
C GLY A 59 2.41 1.93 5.24
N PHE A 60 3.45 1.20 4.84
CA PHE A 60 4.74 1.20 5.52
C PHE A 60 5.41 2.57 5.49
N ALA A 61 5.50 3.21 4.31
CA ALA A 61 6.10 4.53 4.17
C ALA A 61 5.39 5.58 5.04
N VAL A 62 4.06 5.53 5.10
CA VAL A 62 3.23 6.40 5.96
C VAL A 62 3.44 6.10 7.44
N PHE A 63 3.70 4.85 7.82
CA PHE A 63 3.85 4.44 9.21
C PHE A 63 5.19 4.88 9.84
N ILE A 64 6.27 4.96 9.05
CA ILE A 64 7.62 5.34 9.50
C ILE A 64 7.65 6.59 10.39
N PRO A 65 7.11 7.76 9.99
CA PRO A 65 7.17 8.96 10.81
C PRO A 65 6.48 8.80 12.18
N PHE A 66 5.38 8.05 12.23
CA PHE A 66 4.67 7.79 13.49
C PHE A 66 5.45 6.85 14.40
N LEU A 67 6.12 5.85 13.83
CA LEU A 67 7.00 4.94 14.57
C LEU A 67 8.17 5.71 15.20
N ILE A 68 8.76 6.67 14.48
CA ILE A 68 9.81 7.54 15.01
C ILE A 68 9.30 8.31 16.23
N ILE A 69 8.09 8.90 16.15
CA ILE A 69 7.47 9.59 17.29
C ILE A 69 7.33 8.64 18.49
N ASP A 70 6.83 7.42 18.28
CA ASP A 70 6.66 6.45 19.37
C ASP A 70 7.98 6.10 20.04
N MET A 71 9.03 5.83 19.26
CA MET A 71 10.35 5.50 19.80
C MET A 71 10.98 6.66 20.57
N VAL A 72 10.86 7.88 20.05
CA VAL A 72 11.38 9.09 20.70
C VAL A 72 10.64 9.35 22.01
N VAL A 73 9.31 9.35 22.00
CA VAL A 73 8.49 9.56 23.20
C VAL A 73 8.76 8.49 24.26
N ALA A 74 8.84 7.22 23.86
CA ALA A 74 9.18 6.13 24.77
C ALA A 74 10.57 6.32 25.41
N SER A 75 11.58 6.68 24.62
CA SER A 75 12.94 6.90 25.14
C SER A 75 13.02 8.06 26.14
N ILE A 76 12.29 9.15 25.91
CA ILE A 76 12.22 10.31 26.81
C ILE A 76 11.51 9.94 28.11
N LEU A 77 10.37 9.25 28.05
CA LEU A 77 9.64 8.82 29.25
C LEU A 77 10.46 7.86 30.12
N MET A 78 11.17 6.92 29.48
CA MET A 78 12.09 6.02 30.17
C MET A 78 13.25 6.78 30.83
N ALA A 79 13.82 7.78 30.15
CA ALA A 79 14.88 8.62 30.72
C ALA A 79 14.41 9.45 31.92
N MET A 80 13.13 9.83 31.96
CA MET A 80 12.52 10.54 33.09
C MET A 80 12.11 9.61 34.25
N GLY A 81 12.31 8.29 34.13
CA GLY A 81 11.91 7.31 35.13
C GLY A 81 10.40 7.05 35.20
N MET A 82 9.61 7.53 34.23
CA MET A 82 8.16 7.36 34.19
C MET A 82 7.76 6.04 33.54
N MET A 83 8.04 4.91 34.21
CA MET A 83 7.73 3.57 33.68
C MET A 83 6.23 3.24 33.65
N MET A 84 5.42 3.90 34.48
CA MET A 84 3.98 3.62 34.62
C MET A 84 3.11 4.39 33.63
N VAL A 85 3.67 5.41 32.96
CA VAL A 85 2.95 6.19 31.95
C VAL A 85 3.13 5.51 30.61
N SER A 86 2.03 5.12 29.97
CA SER A 86 2.07 4.52 28.64
C SER A 86 2.59 5.53 27.60
N PRO A 87 3.70 5.24 26.90
CA PRO A 87 4.21 6.11 25.83
C PRO A 87 3.20 6.35 24.72
N ALA A 88 2.31 5.40 24.45
CA ALA A 88 1.30 5.51 23.42
C ALA A 88 0.30 6.67 23.67
N ILE A 89 -0.09 6.88 24.93
CA ILE A 89 -1.02 7.96 25.29
C ILE A 89 -0.34 9.32 25.11
N VAL A 90 0.93 9.42 25.50
CA VAL A 90 1.72 10.65 25.39
C VAL A 90 2.05 10.96 23.93
N ALA A 91 2.32 9.95 23.11
CA ALA A 91 2.65 10.10 21.69
C ALA A 91 1.45 10.53 20.82
N LEU A 92 0.22 10.16 21.20
CA LEU A 92 -1.00 10.41 20.43
C LEU A 92 -1.17 11.87 19.98
N PRO A 93 -1.11 12.91 20.86
CA PRO A 93 -1.24 14.30 20.43
C PRO A 93 -0.13 14.72 19.45
N PHE A 94 1.11 14.25 19.63
CA PHE A 94 2.21 14.56 18.70
C PHE A 94 1.96 13.98 17.30
N LYS A 95 1.43 12.74 17.22
CA LYS A 95 1.07 12.13 15.94
C LYS A 95 -0.03 12.92 15.24
N ILE A 96 -1.06 13.33 15.97
CA ILE A 96 -2.18 14.12 15.41
C ILE A 96 -1.67 15.47 14.91
N ILE A 97 -0.84 16.16 15.71
CA ILE A 97 -0.24 17.44 15.30
C ILE A 97 0.61 17.27 14.05
N LEU A 98 1.53 16.29 14.00
CA LEU A 98 2.34 16.01 12.82
C LEU A 98 1.44 15.78 11.60
N PHE A 99 0.43 14.92 11.73
CA PHE A 99 -0.45 14.55 10.64
C PHE A 99 -1.24 15.73 10.08
N VAL A 100 -1.70 16.64 10.94
CA VAL A 100 -2.39 17.87 10.52
C VAL A 100 -1.41 18.88 9.91
N LEU A 101 -0.21 19.04 10.49
CA LEU A 101 0.80 19.99 10.02
C LEU A 101 1.31 19.68 8.62
N VAL A 102 1.44 18.40 8.27
CA VAL A 102 1.88 17.98 6.93
C VAL A 102 0.72 17.86 5.95
N ASP A 103 -0.50 18.25 6.35
CA ASP A 103 -1.71 18.05 5.57
C ASP A 103 -1.86 16.58 5.11
N GLY A 104 -1.76 15.67 6.08
CA GLY A 104 -1.61 14.24 5.85
C GLY A 104 -2.76 13.62 5.05
N TRP A 105 -3.97 14.16 5.15
CA TRP A 105 -5.11 13.72 4.32
C TRP A 105 -4.88 13.99 2.83
N ASN A 106 -4.42 15.18 2.47
CA ASN A 106 -4.10 15.49 1.08
C ASN A 106 -2.90 14.70 0.57
N LEU A 107 -1.89 14.48 1.41
CA LEU A 107 -0.73 13.65 1.07
C LEU A 107 -1.14 12.19 0.80
N LEU A 108 -2.00 11.62 1.65
CA LEU A 108 -2.50 10.25 1.50
C LEU A 108 -3.41 10.11 0.27
N LEU A 109 -4.42 10.97 0.15
CA LEU A 109 -5.39 10.92 -0.94
C LEU A 109 -4.72 11.25 -2.28
N GLY A 110 -3.78 12.20 -2.30
CA GLY A 110 -2.97 12.54 -3.47
C GLY A 110 -2.07 11.39 -3.91
N SER A 111 -1.37 10.74 -2.97
CA SER A 111 -0.52 9.57 -3.28
C SER A 111 -1.33 8.39 -3.80
N LEU A 112 -2.52 8.15 -3.24
CA LEU A 112 -3.44 7.13 -3.73
C LEU A 112 -3.95 7.47 -5.14
N ALA A 113 -4.43 8.70 -5.36
CA ALA A 113 -4.93 9.12 -6.67
C ALA A 113 -3.85 9.02 -7.77
N GLN A 114 -2.60 9.40 -7.45
CA GLN A 114 -1.45 9.26 -8.35
C GLN A 114 -1.04 7.80 -8.57
N SER A 115 -1.27 6.90 -7.62
CA SER A 115 -0.97 5.47 -7.78
C SER A 115 -1.88 4.81 -8.82
N PHE A 116 -3.11 5.30 -9.02
CA PHE A 116 -4.08 4.69 -9.93
C PHE A 116 -4.05 5.26 -11.36
N TYR A 117 -3.49 6.46 -11.57
CA TYR A 117 -3.52 7.19 -12.85
C TYR A 117 -2.16 7.28 -13.55
#